data_AF-A0A8K0RWJ6-F1
#
_entry.id   AF-A0A8K0RWJ6-F1
#
_cell.length_a   1.000
_cell.length_b   1.000
_cell.length_c   1.000
_cell.angle_alpha   90.00
_cell.angle_beta   90.00
_cell.angle_gamma   90.00
#
_symmetry.space_group_name_H-M   'P 1'
#
loop_
_entity.id
_entity.type
_entity.pdbx_description
1 polymer ?
#
loop_
_entity_poly.entity_id
_entity_poly.type
_entity_poly.pdbx_seq_one_letter_code
_entity_poly.pdbx_strand_id
1 'polypeptide(L)'
;MVGTFQPTRRTIEPSVHASLKLSKKNLNDGLECIIPVTNKHTNAYLSISIMIGSANSPASTHQDSDTENALRLSQLFDSAKSQSTQLVINIQEIKQFIQKLQEKSRPVSSSGLPTFLRTLERENKALSNIIKDVSNSNTISDTHLLTLRERKVNASVTIANHSIAQWNQLKKTHGFIAINQAFQGSSKDARREEIQRHQITGKDKHNMHRLLKEQGRVEVDVVHGGYEWITSKAISRDRLARQMNDSGWGWGDHELGDQVDRDEWGDTPLAKYVQRLVTAARMNRHEYRFPKIRLILTSLGRGEKELDILLHQLEHMDPLVEVIIEDQNSTFVTAAAPPLDIAIENLVGDELASLTPTINLDHTILIDLISDLTHLNLKPQPWQSRTTRTQIDEENAHKGGLMARMLYPVLADRKLVCTREAADHFHEVLQTVGTETERERGRLLIPWSNDAQEMSSDLIRERFQELTVYTLPSNVQIPVTVIDEPWDMEAITGAISQGTLPQVAHDVALGSAFKSSKLSIFMYGWAAGLTTVTSNKEVRGQIRTWVETHRKHDEEIGPQIWRLEVTRNLLAKAAQPREGWQEKDGADADEGDAER
;
A
#
# COMPACT_ATOMS: atom_id res chain seq x y z
N MET A 1 -14.99 -68.01 32.18
CA MET A 1 -13.98 -68.20 31.11
C MET A 1 -13.23 -66.87 31.00
N VAL A 2 -12.05 -66.74 31.63
CA VAL A 2 -10.71 -66.95 31.01
C VAL A 2 -10.57 -66.04 29.77
N GLY A 3 -9.65 -65.08 29.66
CA GLY A 3 -8.49 -64.75 30.47
C GLY A 3 -7.83 -63.43 30.06
N THR A 4 -6.87 -63.07 30.90
CA THR A 4 -5.88 -61.98 30.90
C THR A 4 -4.95 -61.90 29.69
N PHE A 5 -4.47 -60.70 29.33
CA PHE A 5 -3.06 -60.44 28.99
C PHE A 5 -2.70 -58.93 29.10
N GLN A 6 -1.86 -58.59 30.07
CA GLN A 6 -0.88 -57.48 30.06
C GLN A 6 0.51 -58.16 30.01
N PRO A 7 1.57 -57.57 29.40
CA PRO A 7 2.42 -56.55 30.05
C PRO A 7 3.04 -55.56 29.01
N THR A 8 3.88 -54.54 29.27
CA THR A 8 4.85 -54.21 30.32
C THR A 8 5.21 -52.72 30.19
N ARG A 9 5.24 -51.96 31.29
CA ARG A 9 5.88 -50.63 31.36
C ARG A 9 7.38 -50.79 31.52
N ARG A 10 8.18 -50.09 30.70
CA ARG A 10 9.59 -49.80 31.00
C ARG A 10 9.73 -48.32 31.38
N THR A 11 10.22 -48.11 32.58
CA THR A 11 10.72 -46.86 33.16
C THR A 11 12.13 -46.58 32.62
N ILE A 12 12.39 -45.36 32.16
CA ILE A 12 13.74 -44.78 32.05
C ILE A 12 13.68 -43.35 32.62
N GLU A 13 14.70 -43.05 33.42
CA GLU A 13 14.93 -41.91 34.31
C GLU A 13 15.09 -40.52 33.64
N PRO A 14 15.01 -39.43 34.42
CA PRO A 14 15.02 -38.05 33.93
C PRO A 14 16.45 -37.51 33.78
N SER A 15 16.75 -36.88 32.63
CA SER A 15 18.04 -36.21 32.38
C SER A 15 17.89 -34.69 32.31
N VAL A 16 18.43 -34.05 33.35
CA VAL A 16 19.18 -32.78 33.38
C VAL A 16 18.59 -31.54 32.70
N HIS A 17 18.09 -30.64 33.54
CA HIS A 17 17.88 -29.22 33.26
C HIS A 17 19.16 -28.52 32.77
N ALA A 18 19.12 -27.96 31.56
CA ALA A 18 20.01 -26.89 31.13
C ALA A 18 19.23 -25.57 31.02
N SER A 19 19.43 -24.67 31.99
CA SER A 19 18.93 -23.29 31.95
C SER A 19 19.80 -22.45 31.00
N LEU A 20 19.25 -22.05 29.86
CA LEU A 20 19.86 -21.03 28.98
C LEU A 20 19.27 -19.66 29.30
N LYS A 21 20.03 -18.84 30.04
CA LYS A 21 19.82 -17.38 30.11
C LYS A 21 20.33 -16.77 28.81
N LEU A 22 19.44 -16.22 27.98
CA LEU A 22 19.82 -15.43 26.81
C LEU A 22 19.59 -13.93 27.06
N SER A 23 20.71 -13.21 26.98
CA SER A 23 20.85 -11.76 27.06
C SER A 23 20.28 -11.07 25.80
N LYS A 24 19.57 -9.96 25.98
CA LYS A 24 19.07 -9.10 24.91
C LYS A 24 20.25 -8.43 24.18
N LYS A 25 20.44 -8.72 22.89
CA LYS A 25 21.06 -7.80 21.92
C LYS A 25 20.65 -8.17 20.48
N ASN A 26 20.03 -7.19 19.82
CA ASN A 26 19.87 -6.96 18.38
C ASN A 26 19.66 -8.18 17.46
N LEU A 27 18.39 -8.42 17.09
CA LEU A 27 17.99 -9.28 15.98
C LEU A 27 17.51 -8.39 14.83
N ASN A 28 18.42 -8.15 13.89
CA ASN A 28 18.13 -7.75 12.52
C ASN A 28 19.27 -8.37 11.69
N ASP A 29 19.25 -9.70 11.56
CA ASP A 29 20.05 -10.44 10.60
C ASP A 29 19.28 -11.72 10.26
N GLY A 30 19.20 -12.01 8.96
CA GLY A 30 18.48 -13.15 8.41
C GLY A 30 19.02 -14.46 8.96
N LEU A 31 18.12 -15.32 9.46
CA LEU A 31 18.45 -16.67 9.88
C LEU A 31 18.19 -17.64 8.72
N GLU A 32 19.27 -18.02 8.03
CA GLU A 32 19.38 -19.33 7.39
C GLU A 32 19.51 -20.39 8.50
N CYS A 33 18.58 -21.35 8.51
CA CYS A 33 18.68 -22.54 9.37
C CYS A 33 19.70 -23.51 8.77
N ILE A 34 20.80 -23.75 9.47
CA ILE A 34 21.73 -24.87 9.20
C ILE A 34 21.32 -26.04 10.10
N ILE A 35 20.85 -27.14 9.50
CA ILE A 35 20.72 -28.45 10.15
C ILE A 35 22.05 -29.19 9.98
N PRO A 36 22.66 -29.78 11.03
CA PRO A 36 23.92 -30.50 10.89
C PRO A 36 23.67 -31.94 10.44
N VAL A 37 24.11 -32.30 9.23
CA VAL A 37 24.28 -33.71 8.83
C VAL A 37 25.75 -34.06 8.96
N THR A 38 26.04 -34.95 9.91
CA THR A 38 27.32 -35.61 10.08
C THR A 38 27.51 -36.68 9.00
N ASN A 39 28.49 -36.51 8.11
CA ASN A 39 29.24 -37.65 7.57
C ASN A 39 30.54 -37.17 6.91
N LYS A 40 31.69 -37.59 7.46
CA LYS A 40 33.02 -37.41 6.86
C LYS A 40 33.47 -38.74 6.28
N HIS A 41 33.45 -38.86 4.96
CA HIS A 41 34.44 -39.67 4.25
C HIS A 41 34.78 -39.03 2.89
N THR A 42 36.08 -39.14 2.57
CA THR A 42 36.75 -38.99 1.27
C THR A 42 37.06 -37.59 0.71
N ASN A 43 38.34 -37.24 0.86
CA ASN A 43 39.32 -36.91 -0.20
C ASN A 43 38.98 -35.82 -1.22
N ALA A 44 39.58 -34.65 -1.03
CA ALA A 44 39.87 -33.70 -2.10
C ALA A 44 41.36 -33.78 -2.45
N TYR A 45 41.66 -34.18 -3.68
CA TYR A 45 42.94 -33.95 -4.33
C TYR A 45 43.01 -32.47 -4.74
N LEU A 46 44.02 -31.75 -4.26
CA LEU A 46 44.47 -30.49 -4.83
C LEU A 46 45.95 -30.63 -5.16
N SER A 47 46.26 -30.72 -6.45
CA SER A 47 47.63 -30.58 -6.96
C SER A 47 48.02 -29.11 -6.91
N ILE A 48 48.99 -28.77 -6.06
CA ILE A 48 49.73 -27.51 -6.13
C ILE A 48 51.20 -27.88 -6.32
N SER A 49 51.74 -27.50 -7.47
CA SER A 49 53.15 -27.64 -7.82
C SER A 49 54.02 -26.84 -6.84
N ILE A 50 54.89 -27.53 -6.11
CA ILE A 50 55.93 -26.92 -5.28
C ILE A 50 57.13 -26.61 -6.18
N MET A 51 57.37 -25.33 -6.46
CA MET A 51 58.69 -24.87 -6.87
C MET A 51 59.51 -24.57 -5.62
N ILE A 52 60.64 -25.26 -5.51
CA ILE A 52 61.67 -25.06 -4.49
C ILE A 52 62.41 -23.75 -4.81
N GLY A 53 62.29 -22.76 -3.93
CA GLY A 53 63.00 -21.48 -4.01
C GLY A 53 63.74 -21.20 -2.70
N SER A 54 65.06 -21.05 -2.83
CA SER A 54 66.09 -20.86 -1.80
C SER A 54 65.78 -19.82 -0.71
N ALA A 55 66.24 -20.12 0.50
CA ALA A 55 66.35 -19.19 1.62
C ALA A 55 67.14 -17.93 1.25
N ASN A 56 66.62 -16.74 1.62
CA ASN A 56 67.37 -15.51 1.89
C ASN A 56 66.49 -14.48 2.65
N SER A 57 67.04 -13.94 3.75
CA SER A 57 66.74 -12.71 4.51
C SER A 57 65.30 -12.36 4.98
N PRO A 58 65.07 -12.08 6.28
CA PRO A 58 63.76 -11.72 6.85
C PRO A 58 63.40 -10.21 6.78
N ALA A 59 63.94 -9.45 5.83
CA ALA A 59 63.77 -7.99 5.77
C ALA A 59 62.82 -7.48 4.67
N SER A 60 62.34 -8.33 3.74
CA SER A 60 61.51 -7.89 2.60
C SER A 60 60.00 -8.12 2.77
N THR A 61 59.56 -8.94 3.74
CA THR A 61 58.14 -9.32 3.91
C THR A 61 57.25 -8.21 4.49
N HIS A 62 57.84 -7.22 5.17
CA HIS A 62 57.08 -6.10 5.73
C HIS A 62 56.71 -5.02 4.70
N GLN A 63 57.57 -4.78 3.69
CA GLN A 63 57.30 -3.77 2.66
C GLN A 63 56.15 -4.17 1.73
N ASP A 64 56.07 -5.46 1.33
CA ASP A 64 55.02 -5.95 0.44
C ASP A 64 53.62 -5.89 1.11
N SER A 65 53.54 -6.23 2.39
CA SER A 65 52.28 -6.18 3.16
C SER A 65 51.78 -4.75 3.39
N ASP A 66 52.67 -3.78 3.58
CA ASP A 66 52.28 -2.38 3.75
C ASP A 66 51.77 -1.76 2.44
N THR A 67 52.34 -2.14 1.29
CA THR A 67 51.81 -1.75 -0.03
C THR A 67 50.45 -2.37 -0.35
N GLU A 68 50.24 -3.64 -0.01
CA GLU A 68 48.94 -4.30 -0.20
C GLU A 68 47.86 -3.68 0.69
N ASN A 69 48.18 -3.41 1.96
CA ASN A 69 47.28 -2.75 2.89
C ASN A 69 46.95 -1.31 2.46
N ALA A 70 47.92 -0.57 1.92
CA ALA A 70 47.69 0.76 1.37
C ALA A 70 46.75 0.72 0.14
N LEU A 71 46.94 -0.25 -0.76
CA LEU A 71 46.07 -0.44 -1.93
C LEU A 71 44.63 -0.77 -1.51
N ARG A 72 44.47 -1.72 -0.57
CA ARG A 72 43.17 -2.09 0.00
C ARG A 72 42.48 -0.90 0.66
N LEU A 73 43.22 -0.10 1.42
CA LEU A 73 42.70 1.09 2.07
C LEU A 73 42.23 2.14 1.05
N SER A 74 42.99 2.33 -0.03
CA SER A 74 42.59 3.22 -1.13
C SER A 74 41.29 2.76 -1.79
N GLN A 75 41.17 1.46 -2.13
CA GLN A 75 39.95 0.92 -2.73
C GLN A 75 38.72 1.07 -1.83
N LEU A 76 38.88 0.83 -0.52
CA LEU A 76 37.82 1.05 0.46
C LEU A 76 37.41 2.51 0.54
N PHE A 77 38.38 3.42 0.53
CA PHE A 77 38.13 4.85 0.57
C PHE A 77 37.37 5.33 -0.67
N ASP A 78 37.80 4.91 -1.86
CA ASP A 78 37.17 5.27 -3.12
C ASP A 78 35.74 4.72 -3.21
N SER A 79 35.54 3.46 -2.80
CA SER A 79 34.21 2.84 -2.72
C SER A 79 33.30 3.59 -1.76
N ALA A 80 33.75 3.89 -0.54
CA ALA A 80 32.96 4.63 0.45
C ALA A 80 32.61 6.04 -0.03
N LYS A 81 33.56 6.74 -0.66
CA LYS A 81 33.37 8.11 -1.19
C LYS A 81 32.39 8.14 -2.36
N SER A 82 32.54 7.21 -3.30
CA SER A 82 31.61 7.08 -4.43
C SER A 82 30.19 6.83 -3.93
N GLN A 83 30.03 5.90 -3.00
CA GLN A 83 28.72 5.51 -2.46
C GLN A 83 28.08 6.61 -1.60
N SER A 84 28.88 7.31 -0.79
CA SER A 84 28.40 8.49 -0.05
C SER A 84 27.90 9.58 -0.99
N THR A 85 28.60 9.82 -2.11
CA THR A 85 28.18 10.80 -3.12
C THR A 85 26.82 10.43 -3.74
N GLN A 86 26.62 9.16 -4.10
CA GLN A 86 25.35 8.69 -4.64
C GLN A 86 24.21 8.79 -3.62
N LEU A 87 24.46 8.45 -2.35
CA LEU A 87 23.48 8.60 -1.28
C LEU A 87 23.06 10.05 -1.07
N VAL A 88 23.98 11.02 -1.14
CA VAL A 88 23.65 12.44 -1.01
C VAL A 88 22.65 12.88 -2.09
N ILE A 89 22.88 12.47 -3.34
CA ILE A 89 21.95 12.74 -4.45
C ILE A 89 20.59 12.09 -4.14
N ASN A 90 20.58 10.81 -3.81
CA ASN A 90 19.35 10.04 -3.55
C ASN A 90 18.52 10.62 -2.39
N ILE A 91 19.17 11.00 -1.29
CA ILE A 91 18.56 11.68 -0.13
C ILE A 91 17.88 12.97 -0.57
N GLN A 92 18.51 13.75 -1.45
CA GLN A 92 17.94 15.00 -1.93
C GLN A 92 16.73 14.78 -2.84
N GLU A 93 16.78 13.77 -3.73
CA GLU A 93 15.64 13.38 -4.57
C GLU A 93 14.42 13.00 -3.72
N ILE A 94 14.62 12.17 -2.69
CA ILE A 94 13.55 11.72 -1.79
C ILE A 94 12.98 12.88 -0.97
N LYS A 95 13.83 13.83 -0.54
CA LYS A 95 13.37 15.04 0.16
C LYS A 95 12.47 15.89 -0.73
N GLN A 96 12.84 16.08 -2.00
CA GLN A 96 11.99 16.78 -2.97
C GLN A 96 10.66 16.06 -3.18
N PHE A 97 10.68 14.74 -3.28
CA PHE A 97 9.46 13.95 -3.40
C PHE A 97 8.54 14.08 -2.18
N ILE A 98 9.10 13.98 -0.96
CA ILE A 98 8.35 14.18 0.29
C ILE A 98 7.70 15.56 0.33
N GLN A 99 8.44 16.61 -0.04
CA GLN A 99 7.91 17.96 -0.11
C GLN A 99 6.73 18.04 -1.08
N LYS A 100 6.84 17.42 -2.26
CA LYS A 100 5.77 17.41 -3.26
C LYS A 100 4.50 16.70 -2.77
N LEU A 101 4.65 15.60 -2.03
CA LEU A 101 3.53 14.90 -1.40
C LEU A 101 2.84 15.78 -0.35
N GLN A 102 3.62 16.52 0.46
CA GLN A 102 3.08 17.45 1.46
C GLN A 102 2.31 18.62 0.83
N GLU A 103 2.82 19.16 -0.29
CA GLU A 103 2.12 20.21 -1.07
C GLU A 103 0.76 19.75 -1.60
N LYS A 104 0.62 18.44 -1.85
CA LYS A 104 -0.63 17.78 -2.28
C LYS A 104 -1.46 17.24 -1.10
N SER A 105 -1.11 17.61 0.13
CA SER A 105 -1.79 17.16 1.37
C SER A 105 -1.84 15.64 1.55
N ARG A 106 -0.88 14.90 0.98
CA ARG A 106 -0.81 13.45 1.14
C ARG A 106 -0.12 13.03 2.44
N PRO A 107 -0.61 11.98 3.12
CA PRO A 107 -0.04 11.54 4.38
C PRO A 107 1.35 10.90 4.17
N VAL A 108 2.40 11.67 4.45
CA VAL A 108 3.79 11.19 4.34
C VAL A 108 4.16 10.24 5.48
N SER A 109 3.60 10.41 6.68
CA SER A 109 3.96 9.66 7.89
C SER A 109 3.71 8.15 7.76
N SER A 110 2.64 7.76 7.05
CA SER A 110 2.26 6.35 6.84
C SER A 110 2.92 5.70 5.62
N SER A 111 3.60 6.47 4.77
CA SER A 111 4.18 5.98 3.51
C SER A 111 5.48 5.19 3.65
N GLY A 112 6.09 5.15 4.84
CA GLY A 112 7.42 4.56 5.04
C GLY A 112 8.60 5.42 4.58
N LEU A 113 8.37 6.47 3.77
CA LEU A 113 9.42 7.39 3.30
C LEU A 113 10.25 8.01 4.44
N PRO A 114 9.69 8.44 5.58
CA PRO A 114 10.50 8.97 6.68
C PRO A 114 11.46 7.94 7.28
N THR A 115 11.08 6.66 7.31
CA THR A 115 11.95 5.58 7.82
C THR A 115 13.01 5.22 6.79
N PHE A 116 12.65 5.19 5.52
CA PHE A 116 13.58 4.98 4.42
C PHE A 116 14.64 6.08 4.35
N LEU A 117 14.23 7.35 4.40
CA LEU A 117 15.12 8.50 4.42
C LEU A 117 16.10 8.47 5.60
N ARG A 118 15.60 8.17 6.82
CA ARG A 118 16.46 8.02 8.00
C ARG A 118 17.49 6.90 7.86
N THR A 119 17.14 5.83 7.14
CA THR A 119 18.06 4.72 6.87
C THR A 119 19.19 5.19 5.94
N LEU A 120 18.84 5.85 4.84
CA LEU A 120 19.82 6.45 3.91
C LEU A 120 20.74 7.47 4.60
N GLU A 121 20.18 8.36 5.41
CA GLU A 121 20.96 9.36 6.16
C GLU A 121 21.91 8.70 7.18
N ARG A 122 21.46 7.61 7.84
CA ARG A 122 22.31 6.83 8.75
C ARG A 122 23.47 6.17 8.02
N GLU A 123 23.21 5.51 6.88
CA GLU A 123 24.28 4.86 6.10
C GLU A 123 25.24 5.89 5.52
N ASN A 124 24.74 7.03 5.03
CA ASN A 124 25.60 8.11 4.53
C ASN A 124 26.49 8.68 5.65
N LYS A 125 25.96 8.82 6.87
CA LYS A 125 26.74 9.22 8.04
C LYS A 125 27.79 8.17 8.42
N ALA A 126 27.45 6.88 8.33
CA ALA A 126 28.39 5.79 8.59
C ALA A 126 29.56 5.82 7.60
N LEU A 127 29.28 5.96 6.30
CA LEU A 127 30.30 6.08 5.26
C LEU A 127 31.13 7.37 5.44
N SER A 128 30.49 8.50 5.73
CA SER A 128 31.17 9.78 6.00
C SER A 128 32.13 9.70 7.19
N ASN A 129 31.74 8.99 8.26
CA ASN A 129 32.62 8.77 9.40
C ASN A 129 33.82 7.91 9.00
N ILE A 130 33.62 6.84 8.22
CA ILE A 130 34.71 6.00 7.74
C ILE A 130 35.67 6.80 6.85
N ILE A 131 35.15 7.63 5.95
CA ILE A 131 35.96 8.52 5.09
C ILE A 131 36.84 9.44 5.96
N LYS A 132 36.27 10.06 7.00
CA LYS A 132 37.02 10.91 7.94
C LYS A 132 38.07 10.13 8.71
N ASP A 133 37.71 8.96 9.23
CA ASP A 133 38.60 8.10 10.00
C ASP A 133 39.79 7.62 9.16
N VAL A 134 39.55 7.25 7.89
CA VAL A 134 40.62 6.87 6.95
C VAL A 134 41.49 8.06 6.58
N SER A 135 40.90 9.25 6.38
CA SER A 135 41.65 10.47 6.06
C SER A 135 42.55 10.94 7.22
N ASN A 136 42.17 10.65 8.47
CA ASN A 136 42.89 11.08 9.66
C ASN A 136 43.90 10.03 10.19
N SER A 137 43.83 8.79 9.70
CA SER A 137 44.61 7.65 10.22
C SER A 137 45.90 7.47 9.42
N ASN A 138 47.03 7.96 9.95
CA ASN A 138 48.38 7.70 9.39
C ASN A 138 48.91 6.28 9.67
N THR A 139 48.17 5.45 10.44
CA THR A 139 48.60 4.11 10.84
C THR A 139 48.05 3.03 9.89
N ILE A 140 48.93 2.53 9.02
CA ILE A 140 48.66 1.51 7.98
C ILE A 140 48.81 0.07 8.55
N SER A 141 49.43 -0.11 9.71
CA SER A 141 49.99 -1.42 10.11
C SER A 141 49.06 -2.38 10.86
N ASP A 142 47.81 -2.03 11.20
CA ASP A 142 46.90 -2.95 11.90
C ASP A 142 45.90 -3.63 10.95
N THR A 143 46.31 -4.80 10.44
CA THR A 143 45.56 -5.66 9.53
C THR A 143 44.19 -6.09 10.08
N HIS A 144 44.06 -6.24 11.40
CA HIS A 144 42.78 -6.64 12.03
C HIS A 144 41.78 -5.46 12.02
N LEU A 145 42.25 -4.24 12.31
CA LEU A 145 41.42 -3.04 12.21
C LEU A 145 40.99 -2.76 10.76
N LEU A 146 41.87 -2.99 9.78
CA LEU A 146 41.54 -2.87 8.36
C LEU A 146 40.42 -3.85 7.97
N THR A 147 40.52 -5.11 8.38
CA THR A 147 39.48 -6.13 8.11
C THR A 147 38.13 -5.76 8.74
N LEU A 148 38.14 -5.19 9.96
CA LEU A 148 36.91 -4.73 10.60
C LEU A 148 36.29 -3.53 9.89
N ARG A 149 37.12 -2.59 9.41
CA ARG A 149 36.67 -1.43 8.61
C ARG A 149 36.08 -1.87 7.28
N GLU A 150 36.74 -2.80 6.58
CA GLU A 150 36.25 -3.38 5.33
C GLU A 150 34.87 -4.01 5.49
N ARG A 151 34.65 -4.82 6.54
CA ARG A 151 33.33 -5.41 6.83
C ARG A 151 32.25 -4.35 7.02
N LYS A 152 32.57 -3.24 7.71
CA LYS A 152 31.63 -2.14 7.93
C LYS A 152 31.32 -1.38 6.63
N VAL A 153 32.35 -1.06 5.84
CA VAL A 153 32.16 -0.42 4.52
C VAL A 153 31.30 -1.30 3.64
N ASN A 154 31.66 -2.58 3.48
CA ASN A 154 30.93 -3.51 2.62
C ASN A 154 29.46 -3.67 3.04
N ALA A 155 29.18 -3.72 4.34
CA ALA A 155 27.81 -3.76 4.85
C ALA A 155 27.03 -2.49 4.48
N SER A 156 27.56 -1.29 4.77
CA SER A 156 26.90 -0.03 4.45
C SER A 156 26.76 0.19 2.94
N VAL A 157 27.76 -0.19 2.15
CA VAL A 157 27.71 -0.12 0.67
C VAL A 157 26.64 -1.05 0.11
N THR A 158 26.49 -2.25 0.67
CA THR A 158 25.43 -3.19 0.25
C THR A 158 24.04 -2.61 0.50
N ILE A 159 23.82 -2.04 1.70
CA ILE A 159 22.54 -1.39 2.04
C ILE A 159 22.31 -0.18 1.12
N ALA A 160 23.33 0.66 0.91
CA ALA A 160 23.24 1.84 0.05
C ALA A 160 22.87 1.47 -1.39
N ASN A 161 23.57 0.50 -1.99
CA ASN A 161 23.29 0.03 -3.34
C ASN A 161 21.85 -0.49 -3.47
N HIS A 162 21.39 -1.28 -2.48
CA HIS A 162 20.03 -1.79 -2.48
C HIS A 162 18.99 -0.67 -2.42
N SER A 163 19.15 0.30 -1.51
CA SER A 163 18.22 1.42 -1.38
C SER A 163 18.25 2.36 -2.60
N ILE A 164 19.42 2.61 -3.19
CA ILE A 164 19.54 3.40 -4.44
C ILE A 164 18.83 2.67 -5.59
N ALA A 165 19.04 1.36 -5.72
CA ALA A 165 18.36 0.55 -6.73
C ALA A 165 16.84 0.56 -6.54
N GLN A 166 16.37 0.41 -5.29
CA GLN A 166 14.95 0.48 -4.93
C GLN A 166 14.35 1.84 -5.33
N TRP A 167 15.02 2.94 -5.02
CA TRP A 167 14.55 4.27 -5.44
C TRP A 167 14.54 4.44 -6.97
N ASN A 168 15.56 3.95 -7.66
CA ASN A 168 15.60 4.00 -9.13
C ASN A 168 14.50 3.15 -9.78
N GLN A 169 14.07 2.07 -9.14
CA GLN A 169 12.91 1.28 -9.56
C GLN A 169 11.62 2.06 -9.34
N LEU A 170 11.45 2.69 -8.17
CA LEU A 170 10.28 3.52 -7.87
C LEU A 170 10.14 4.68 -8.86
N LYS A 171 11.22 5.36 -9.24
CA LYS A 171 11.15 6.45 -10.24
C LYS A 171 10.53 6.05 -11.59
N LYS A 172 10.46 4.75 -11.90
CA LYS A 172 9.86 4.22 -13.14
C LYS A 172 8.36 3.93 -13.02
N THR A 173 7.78 4.09 -11.83
CA THR A 173 6.39 3.73 -11.53
C THR A 173 5.52 4.97 -11.35
N HIS A 174 4.22 4.73 -11.11
CA HIS A 174 3.22 5.78 -10.93
C HIS A 174 2.45 5.58 -9.64
N GLY A 175 1.83 6.63 -9.11
CA GLY A 175 0.85 6.52 -8.01
C GLY A 175 1.40 5.81 -6.77
N PHE A 176 2.50 6.32 -6.23
CA PHE A 176 3.13 5.84 -5.01
C PHE A 176 2.18 5.93 -3.80
N ILE A 177 2.13 4.85 -3.03
CA ILE A 177 1.40 4.77 -1.76
C ILE A 177 2.36 4.58 -0.60
N ALA A 178 3.27 3.60 -0.69
CA ALA A 178 4.18 3.28 0.40
C ALA A 178 5.46 2.57 -0.07
N ILE A 179 6.52 2.69 0.73
CA ILE A 179 7.78 1.96 0.59
C ILE A 179 7.99 1.04 1.79
N ASN A 180 8.45 -0.18 1.55
CA ASN A 180 8.65 -1.22 2.57
C ASN A 180 7.42 -1.46 3.46
N GLN A 181 6.22 -1.44 2.87
CA GLN A 181 4.98 -1.70 3.59
C GLN A 181 4.88 -3.20 3.90
N ALA A 182 4.64 -3.51 5.17
CA ALA A 182 4.48 -4.88 5.64
C ALA A 182 3.03 -5.36 5.49
N PHE A 183 2.85 -6.51 4.84
CA PHE A 183 1.58 -7.21 4.72
C PHE A 183 1.64 -8.59 5.37
N GLN A 184 0.51 -9.06 5.87
CA GLN A 184 0.37 -10.37 6.49
C GLN A 184 -0.34 -11.33 5.54
N GLY A 185 0.28 -12.46 5.23
CA GLY A 185 -0.28 -13.59 4.47
C GLY A 185 -0.79 -14.73 5.35
N SER A 186 -1.16 -14.46 6.61
CA SER A 186 -1.86 -15.44 7.44
C SER A 186 -2.84 -14.79 8.41
N SER A 187 -4.07 -15.31 8.46
CA SER A 187 -5.09 -14.82 9.37
C SER A 187 -4.75 -15.15 10.82
N LYS A 188 -5.40 -14.47 11.77
CA LYS A 188 -5.24 -14.79 13.19
C LYS A 188 -5.74 -16.21 13.49
N ASP A 189 -6.81 -16.63 12.84
CA ASP A 189 -7.44 -17.92 13.10
C ASP A 189 -6.68 -19.07 12.43
N ALA A 190 -6.19 -18.90 11.20
CA ALA A 190 -5.29 -19.88 10.57
C ALA A 190 -4.04 -20.14 11.41
N ARG A 191 -3.46 -19.09 12.01
CA ARG A 191 -2.32 -19.24 12.94
C ARG A 191 -2.71 -19.95 14.24
N ARG A 192 -3.92 -19.73 14.76
CA ARG A 192 -4.41 -20.42 15.95
C ARG A 192 -4.61 -21.92 15.69
N GLU A 193 -5.17 -22.26 14.54
CA GLU A 193 -5.35 -23.64 14.10
C GLU A 193 -4.02 -24.37 13.93
N GLU A 194 -3.03 -23.73 13.29
CA GLU A 194 -1.67 -24.26 13.17
C GLU A 194 -1.06 -24.57 14.55
N ILE A 195 -1.13 -23.61 15.47
CA ILE A 195 -0.63 -23.79 16.84
C ILE A 195 -1.35 -24.94 17.55
N GLN A 196 -2.66 -25.07 17.34
CA GLN A 196 -3.46 -26.14 17.94
C GLN A 196 -3.05 -27.52 17.40
N ARG A 197 -2.73 -27.61 16.09
CA ARG A 197 -2.19 -28.84 15.48
C ARG A 197 -0.88 -29.28 16.13
N HIS A 198 -0.02 -28.34 16.52
CA HIS A 198 1.26 -28.65 17.20
C HIS A 198 1.12 -28.90 18.72
N GLN A 199 -0.08 -28.79 19.30
CA GLN A 199 -0.36 -29.02 20.74
C GLN A 199 0.55 -28.22 21.71
N ILE A 200 1.01 -27.04 21.29
CA ILE A 200 1.96 -26.23 22.05
C ILE A 200 1.23 -25.36 23.10
N THR A 201 1.78 -25.26 24.31
CA THR A 201 1.19 -24.47 25.41
C THR A 201 2.15 -23.40 25.97
N GLY A 202 1.63 -22.49 26.80
CA GLY A 202 2.44 -21.54 27.56
C GLY A 202 3.29 -20.57 26.72
N LYS A 203 4.59 -20.46 27.05
CA LYS A 203 5.54 -19.56 26.38
C LYS A 203 5.83 -19.99 24.95
N ASP A 204 5.86 -21.29 24.69
CA ASP A 204 6.15 -21.82 23.36
C ASP A 204 5.01 -21.51 22.38
N LYS A 205 3.76 -21.48 22.88
CA LYS A 205 2.61 -21.00 22.10
C LYS A 205 2.78 -19.55 21.66
N HIS A 206 3.24 -18.68 22.56
CA HIS A 206 3.49 -17.27 22.23
C HIS A 206 4.64 -17.13 21.23
N ASN A 207 5.73 -17.87 21.42
CA ASN A 207 6.86 -17.89 20.50
C ASN A 207 6.45 -18.39 19.11
N MET A 208 5.65 -19.46 19.04
CA MET A 208 5.13 -19.98 17.78
C MET A 208 4.21 -18.99 17.09
N HIS A 209 3.30 -18.32 17.83
CA HIS A 209 2.45 -17.28 17.26
C HIS A 209 3.27 -16.11 16.68
N ARG A 210 4.35 -15.71 17.36
CA ARG A 210 5.27 -14.70 16.84
C ARG A 210 6.01 -15.21 15.61
N LEU A 211 6.54 -16.43 15.64
CA LEU A 211 7.24 -17.04 14.51
C LEU A 211 6.34 -17.13 13.27
N LEU A 212 5.12 -17.66 13.41
CA LEU A 212 4.16 -17.77 12.31
C LEU A 212 3.72 -16.39 11.79
N LYS A 213 3.64 -15.39 12.67
CA LYS A 213 3.38 -14.01 12.24
C LYS A 213 4.50 -13.50 11.34
N GLU A 214 5.75 -13.62 11.79
CA GLU A 214 6.92 -13.17 11.03
C GLU A 214 7.14 -13.97 9.74
N GLN A 215 6.88 -15.28 9.76
CA GLN A 215 6.92 -16.14 8.58
C GLN A 215 5.82 -15.79 7.57
N GLY A 216 4.66 -15.30 8.02
CA GLY A 216 3.60 -14.82 7.13
C GLY A 216 3.78 -13.37 6.69
N ARG A 217 4.77 -12.64 7.21
CA ARG A 217 4.97 -11.22 6.90
C ARG A 217 5.75 -11.05 5.59
N VAL A 218 5.30 -10.18 4.71
CA VAL A 218 6.07 -9.77 3.52
C VAL A 218 6.21 -8.25 3.52
N GLU A 219 7.30 -7.74 2.96
CA GLU A 219 7.54 -6.31 2.80
C GLU A 219 7.67 -6.01 1.31
N VAL A 220 6.89 -5.03 0.85
CA VAL A 220 6.78 -4.64 -0.56
C VAL A 220 6.65 -3.12 -0.66
N ASP A 221 7.00 -2.59 -1.82
CA ASP A 221 6.67 -1.23 -2.20
C ASP A 221 5.33 -1.22 -2.90
N VAL A 222 4.46 -0.26 -2.55
CA VAL A 222 3.08 -0.19 -3.04
C VAL A 222 2.96 1.00 -3.98
N VAL A 223 2.63 0.70 -5.24
CA VAL A 223 2.57 1.65 -6.35
C VAL A 223 1.27 1.46 -7.15
N HIS A 224 1.08 2.24 -8.19
CA HIS A 224 -0.11 2.28 -9.04
C HIS A 224 -1.39 2.41 -8.20
N GLY A 225 -1.39 3.31 -7.22
CA GLY A 225 -2.54 3.55 -6.34
C GLY A 225 -2.83 2.43 -5.33
N GLY A 226 -2.07 1.33 -5.35
CA GLY A 226 -2.32 0.13 -4.55
C GLY A 226 -2.54 -1.14 -5.37
N TYR A 227 -2.66 -1.03 -6.70
CA TYR A 227 -2.89 -2.16 -7.59
C TYR A 227 -1.64 -3.00 -7.86
N GLU A 228 -0.44 -2.49 -7.57
CA GLU A 228 0.81 -3.22 -7.83
C GLU A 228 1.77 -3.15 -6.63
N TRP A 229 2.37 -4.30 -6.33
CA TRP A 229 3.39 -4.51 -5.32
C TRP A 229 4.72 -4.80 -5.99
N ILE A 230 5.77 -4.07 -5.61
CA ILE A 230 7.13 -4.28 -6.11
C ILE A 230 8.00 -4.79 -4.97
N THR A 231 8.83 -5.79 -5.27
CA THR A 231 9.87 -6.25 -4.35
C THR A 231 11.07 -6.77 -5.11
N SER A 232 12.25 -6.75 -4.49
CA SER A 232 13.49 -7.16 -5.13
C SER A 232 14.27 -8.19 -4.31
N LYS A 233 14.92 -9.11 -5.03
CA LYS A 233 15.79 -10.16 -4.46
C LYS A 233 17.07 -10.28 -5.28
N ALA A 234 18.20 -10.30 -4.57
CA ALA A 234 19.48 -10.67 -5.16
C ALA A 234 19.68 -12.18 -5.02
N ILE A 235 19.46 -12.91 -6.12
CA ILE A 235 19.76 -14.34 -6.24
C ILE A 235 20.57 -14.56 -7.51
N SER A 236 21.71 -15.25 -7.38
CA SER A 236 22.52 -15.64 -8.53
C SER A 236 22.02 -16.94 -9.13
N ARG A 237 22.36 -17.17 -10.41
CA ARG A 237 22.13 -18.42 -11.13
C ARG A 237 22.55 -19.65 -10.33
N ASP A 238 23.81 -19.72 -9.91
CA ASP A 238 24.34 -20.87 -9.16
C ASP A 238 23.61 -21.11 -7.84
N ARG A 239 23.14 -20.04 -7.18
CA ARG A 239 22.40 -20.18 -5.93
C ARG A 239 21.01 -20.75 -6.19
N LEU A 240 20.34 -20.32 -7.26
CA LEU A 240 19.04 -20.86 -7.65
C LEU A 240 19.14 -22.32 -8.09
N ALA A 241 20.12 -22.65 -8.92
CA ALA A 241 20.38 -24.04 -9.34
C ALA A 241 20.63 -24.97 -8.14
N ARG A 242 21.39 -24.52 -7.14
CA ARG A 242 21.57 -25.26 -5.88
C ARG A 242 20.25 -25.46 -5.12
N GLN A 243 19.43 -24.41 -5.01
CA GLN A 243 18.11 -24.52 -4.37
C GLN A 243 17.21 -25.53 -5.07
N MET A 244 17.23 -25.57 -6.40
CA MET A 244 16.48 -26.54 -7.21
C MET A 244 16.97 -27.96 -6.96
N ASN A 245 18.29 -28.18 -6.99
CA ASN A 245 18.88 -29.48 -6.72
C ASN A 245 18.55 -29.98 -5.31
N ASP A 246 18.63 -29.11 -4.30
CA ASP A 246 18.30 -29.44 -2.91
C ASP A 246 16.80 -29.76 -2.73
N SER A 247 15.95 -29.31 -3.65
CA SER A 247 14.50 -29.59 -3.66
C SER A 247 14.13 -30.81 -4.51
N GLY A 248 15.11 -31.48 -5.14
CA GLY A 248 14.88 -32.69 -5.92
C GLY A 248 14.46 -32.45 -7.38
N TRP A 249 14.76 -31.27 -7.94
CA TRP A 249 14.40 -30.93 -9.33
C TRP A 249 14.93 -31.94 -10.37
N GLY A 250 14.05 -32.41 -11.26
CA GLY A 250 14.37 -33.27 -12.41
C GLY A 250 15.04 -32.52 -13.56
N TRP A 251 16.38 -32.40 -13.52
CA TRP A 251 17.14 -31.70 -14.56
C TRP A 251 17.02 -32.38 -15.94
N GLY A 252 16.47 -31.66 -16.92
CA GLY A 252 16.31 -32.14 -18.29
C GLY A 252 15.00 -32.89 -18.57
N ASP A 253 14.15 -33.08 -17.56
CA ASP A 253 12.88 -33.80 -17.68
C ASP A 253 11.73 -32.91 -18.17
N HIS A 254 11.91 -31.58 -18.14
CA HIS A 254 10.86 -30.60 -18.37
C HIS A 254 11.16 -29.67 -19.56
N GLU A 255 10.10 -29.11 -20.17
CA GLU A 255 10.12 -28.07 -21.19
C GLU A 255 9.36 -26.81 -20.75
N LEU A 256 9.63 -25.69 -21.42
CA LEU A 256 8.97 -24.42 -21.09
C LEU A 256 7.47 -24.49 -21.42
N GLY A 257 6.64 -24.31 -20.41
CA GLY A 257 5.18 -24.44 -20.52
C GLY A 257 4.64 -25.75 -19.94
N ASP A 258 5.50 -26.70 -19.58
CA ASP A 258 5.08 -27.90 -18.88
C ASP A 258 4.51 -27.56 -17.49
N GLN A 259 3.54 -28.35 -17.02
CA GLN A 259 3.08 -28.29 -15.63
C GLN A 259 3.93 -29.23 -14.79
N VAL A 260 4.90 -28.66 -14.08
CA VAL A 260 5.81 -29.43 -13.21
C VAL A 260 5.14 -29.63 -11.85
N ASP A 261 5.26 -30.86 -11.31
CA ASP A 261 4.72 -31.16 -9.98
C ASP A 261 5.28 -30.18 -8.94
N ARG A 262 4.38 -29.61 -8.14
CA ARG A 262 4.72 -28.64 -7.10
C ARG A 262 5.66 -29.25 -6.07
N ASP A 263 5.64 -30.57 -5.88
CA ASP A 263 6.54 -31.26 -4.95
C ASP A 263 8.03 -31.17 -5.38
N GLU A 264 8.33 -30.97 -6.67
CA GLU A 264 9.72 -30.83 -7.17
C GLU A 264 10.34 -29.45 -6.89
N TRP A 265 9.53 -28.41 -6.73
CA TRP A 265 10.02 -27.02 -6.68
C TRP A 265 9.44 -26.15 -5.58
N GLY A 266 8.30 -26.54 -5.02
CA GLY A 266 7.57 -25.78 -4.00
C GLY A 266 8.37 -25.56 -2.72
N ASP A 267 9.33 -26.45 -2.45
CA ASP A 267 10.20 -26.35 -1.29
C ASP A 267 11.41 -25.42 -1.46
N THR A 268 11.67 -24.94 -2.68
CA THR A 268 12.76 -23.99 -2.94
C THR A 268 12.53 -22.69 -2.15
N PRO A 269 13.59 -22.08 -1.57
CA PRO A 269 13.46 -20.82 -0.84
C PRO A 269 12.82 -19.69 -1.66
N LEU A 270 13.10 -19.63 -2.97
CA LEU A 270 12.47 -18.66 -3.87
C LEU A 270 10.96 -18.93 -4.03
N ALA A 271 10.56 -20.18 -4.28
CA ALA A 271 9.14 -20.55 -4.36
C ALA A 271 8.38 -20.24 -3.07
N LYS A 272 8.94 -20.59 -1.91
CA LYS A 272 8.36 -20.24 -0.60
C LYS A 272 8.18 -18.74 -0.43
N TYR A 273 9.11 -17.93 -0.93
CA TYR A 273 8.99 -16.48 -0.88
C TYR A 273 7.89 -15.95 -1.80
N VAL A 274 7.81 -16.42 -3.05
CA VAL A 274 6.72 -16.05 -3.98
C VAL A 274 5.37 -16.48 -3.43
N GLN A 275 5.27 -17.69 -2.88
CA GLN A 275 4.05 -18.19 -2.25
C GLN A 275 3.60 -17.30 -1.09
N ARG A 276 4.54 -16.79 -0.28
CA ARG A 276 4.21 -15.82 0.79
C ARG A 276 3.68 -14.50 0.24
N LEU A 277 4.25 -13.99 -0.85
CA LEU A 277 3.77 -12.78 -1.52
C LEU A 277 2.36 -12.99 -2.05
N VAL A 278 2.11 -14.08 -2.77
CA VAL A 278 0.80 -14.47 -3.30
C VAL A 278 -0.22 -14.59 -2.17
N THR A 279 0.08 -15.34 -1.11
CA THR A 279 -0.85 -15.48 0.02
C THR A 279 -1.12 -14.14 0.70
N ALA A 280 -0.11 -13.27 0.83
CA ALA A 280 -0.31 -11.91 1.33
C ALA A 280 -1.18 -11.07 0.40
N ALA A 281 -0.98 -11.12 -0.92
CA ALA A 281 -1.81 -10.40 -1.89
C ALA A 281 -3.28 -10.85 -1.83
N ARG A 282 -3.52 -12.17 -1.72
CA ARG A 282 -4.87 -12.75 -1.55
C ARG A 282 -5.59 -12.23 -0.32
N MET A 283 -4.85 -12.01 0.77
CA MET A 283 -5.40 -11.50 2.03
C MET A 283 -5.58 -9.98 2.05
N ASN A 284 -4.94 -9.23 1.16
CA ASN A 284 -4.88 -7.77 1.21
C ASN A 284 -5.33 -7.17 -0.13
N ARG A 285 -6.61 -7.42 -0.48
CA ARG A 285 -7.23 -6.86 -1.68
C ARG A 285 -7.28 -5.33 -1.64
N HIS A 286 -6.90 -4.68 -2.73
CA HIS A 286 -7.04 -3.25 -2.95
C HIS A 286 -8.20 -3.00 -3.92
N GLU A 287 -9.18 -2.17 -3.53
CA GLU A 287 -10.41 -1.94 -4.31
C GLU A 287 -11.01 -3.25 -4.86
N TYR A 288 -11.17 -4.23 -3.97
CA TYR A 288 -11.73 -5.56 -4.28
C TYR A 288 -10.92 -6.39 -5.28
N ARG A 289 -9.67 -6.04 -5.57
CA ARG A 289 -8.80 -6.78 -6.48
C ARG A 289 -7.53 -7.21 -5.78
N PHE A 290 -6.98 -8.34 -6.21
CA PHE A 290 -5.65 -8.74 -5.76
C PHE A 290 -4.62 -7.80 -6.38
N PRO A 291 -3.66 -7.28 -5.59
CA PRO A 291 -2.56 -6.52 -6.15
C PRO A 291 -1.69 -7.45 -7.01
N LYS A 292 -1.30 -6.95 -8.16
CA LYS A 292 -0.29 -7.57 -9.02
C LYS A 292 1.07 -7.52 -8.31
N ILE A 293 1.85 -8.59 -8.41
CA ILE A 293 3.17 -8.68 -7.81
C ILE A 293 4.22 -8.56 -8.90
N ARG A 294 5.14 -7.61 -8.78
CA ARG A 294 6.36 -7.54 -9.60
C ARG A 294 7.57 -7.88 -8.73
N LEU A 295 8.17 -9.03 -8.98
CA LEU A 295 9.38 -9.51 -8.33
C LEU A 295 10.60 -9.24 -9.21
N ILE A 296 11.56 -8.47 -8.70
CA ILE A 296 12.78 -8.11 -9.43
C ILE A 296 13.95 -8.95 -8.93
N LEU A 297 14.52 -9.78 -9.81
CA LEU A 297 15.67 -10.64 -9.53
C LEU A 297 16.96 -9.98 -10.06
N THR A 298 17.55 -9.11 -9.24
CA THR A 298 18.60 -8.14 -9.65
C THR A 298 19.92 -8.76 -10.12
N SER A 299 20.13 -10.06 -9.90
CA SER A 299 21.39 -10.76 -10.19
C SER A 299 21.19 -12.06 -10.97
N LEU A 300 19.98 -12.23 -11.54
CA LEU A 300 19.62 -13.37 -12.36
C LEU A 300 19.42 -12.87 -13.78
N GLY A 301 20.01 -13.57 -14.76
CA GLY A 301 19.70 -13.38 -16.17
C GLY A 301 19.11 -14.66 -16.75
N ARG A 302 18.00 -14.53 -17.50
CA ARG A 302 17.37 -15.63 -18.26
C ARG A 302 18.30 -16.20 -19.33
N GLY A 303 17.91 -17.34 -19.91
CA GLY A 303 18.66 -18.03 -20.96
C GLY A 303 19.21 -19.40 -20.53
N GLU A 304 18.85 -19.87 -19.33
CA GLU A 304 19.07 -21.25 -18.91
C GLU A 304 17.71 -21.94 -18.81
N LYS A 305 17.48 -22.94 -19.67
CA LYS A 305 16.19 -23.61 -19.87
C LYS A 305 15.50 -23.96 -18.56
N GLU A 306 16.21 -24.63 -17.66
CA GLU A 306 15.67 -25.15 -16.38
C GLU A 306 15.24 -24.03 -15.43
N LEU A 307 16.01 -22.94 -15.38
CA LEU A 307 15.66 -21.78 -14.57
C LEU A 307 14.44 -21.07 -15.15
N ASP A 308 14.38 -20.93 -16.46
CA ASP A 308 13.28 -20.28 -17.15
C ASP A 308 11.96 -21.07 -16.94
N ILE A 309 12.03 -22.41 -16.91
CA ILE A 309 10.89 -23.28 -16.55
C ILE A 309 10.44 -23.02 -15.11
N LEU A 310 11.36 -23.01 -14.13
CA LEU A 310 11.01 -22.71 -12.75
C LEU A 310 10.37 -21.31 -12.62
N LEU A 311 10.96 -20.29 -13.22
CA LEU A 311 10.41 -18.93 -13.18
C LEU A 311 9.00 -18.88 -13.79
N HIS A 312 8.75 -19.63 -14.86
CA HIS A 312 7.42 -19.77 -15.44
C HIS A 312 6.42 -20.40 -14.47
N GLN A 313 6.81 -21.44 -13.71
CA GLN A 313 5.96 -22.01 -12.65
C GLN A 313 5.63 -20.98 -11.56
N LEU A 314 6.61 -20.15 -11.18
CA LEU A 314 6.42 -19.12 -10.16
C LEU A 314 5.49 -17.98 -10.62
N GLU A 315 5.55 -17.61 -11.90
CA GLU A 315 4.65 -16.62 -12.51
C GLU A 315 3.18 -17.11 -12.51
N HIS A 316 2.97 -18.43 -12.63
CA HIS A 316 1.65 -19.07 -12.70
C HIS A 316 1.26 -19.77 -11.39
N MET A 317 1.88 -19.40 -10.28
CA MET A 317 1.69 -20.06 -8.98
C MET A 317 0.25 -20.01 -8.47
N ASP A 318 -0.49 -18.95 -8.82
CA ASP A 318 -1.90 -18.75 -8.47
C ASP A 318 -2.64 -18.16 -9.69
N PRO A 319 -3.83 -18.67 -10.02
CA PRO A 319 -4.55 -18.25 -11.22
C PRO A 319 -5.16 -16.84 -11.12
N LEU A 320 -5.30 -16.28 -9.90
CA LEU A 320 -5.97 -14.99 -9.66
C LEU A 320 -4.99 -13.87 -9.31
N VAL A 321 -3.79 -14.21 -8.83
CA VAL A 321 -2.74 -13.22 -8.51
C VAL A 321 -1.70 -13.21 -9.62
N GLU A 322 -1.67 -12.13 -10.39
CA GLU A 322 -0.66 -11.93 -11.43
C GLU A 322 0.72 -11.71 -10.79
N VAL A 323 1.68 -12.59 -11.11
CA VAL A 323 3.08 -12.47 -10.69
C VAL A 323 3.94 -12.22 -11.94
N ILE A 324 4.66 -11.10 -11.95
CA ILE A 324 5.66 -10.76 -12.97
C ILE A 324 7.05 -10.92 -12.38
N ILE A 325 7.90 -11.68 -13.04
CA ILE A 325 9.31 -11.82 -12.66
C ILE A 325 10.20 -11.09 -13.66
N GLU A 326 10.78 -10.00 -13.17
CA GLU A 326 11.78 -9.20 -13.89
C GLU A 326 13.19 -9.74 -13.58
N ASP A 327 13.97 -10.02 -14.61
CA ASP A 327 15.38 -10.39 -14.49
C ASP A 327 16.30 -9.16 -14.64
N GLN A 328 17.62 -9.34 -14.50
CA GLN A 328 18.60 -8.25 -14.61
C GLN A 328 18.65 -7.61 -16.02
N ASN A 329 18.18 -8.30 -17.06
CA ASN A 329 18.21 -7.87 -18.45
C ASN A 329 16.85 -7.32 -18.92
N SER A 330 15.83 -7.40 -18.08
CA SER A 330 14.46 -7.07 -18.44
C SER A 330 14.33 -5.57 -18.70
N THR A 331 13.38 -5.20 -19.56
CA THR A 331 13.20 -3.80 -20.00
C THR A 331 12.92 -2.88 -18.81
N PHE A 332 12.13 -3.34 -17.83
CA PHE A 332 11.86 -2.58 -16.62
C PHE A 332 13.14 -2.27 -15.83
N VAL A 333 14.04 -3.24 -15.69
CA VAL A 333 15.29 -3.10 -14.93
C VAL A 333 16.31 -2.25 -15.69
N THR A 334 16.48 -2.50 -16.99
CA THR A 334 17.49 -1.86 -17.84
C THR A 334 17.10 -0.47 -18.34
N ALA A 335 15.81 -0.14 -18.41
CA ALA A 335 15.36 1.19 -18.80
C ALA A 335 15.95 2.28 -17.90
N ALA A 336 16.33 3.40 -18.49
CA ALA A 336 16.73 4.57 -17.73
C ALA A 336 15.54 5.09 -16.91
N ALA A 337 15.80 5.52 -15.67
CA ALA A 337 14.78 6.23 -14.91
C ALA A 337 14.44 7.55 -15.62
N PRO A 338 13.17 7.98 -15.61
CA PRO A 338 12.80 9.27 -16.17
C PRO A 338 13.50 10.41 -15.40
N PRO A 339 13.59 11.62 -16.01
CA PRO A 339 13.98 12.84 -15.30
C PRO A 339 13.24 12.99 -13.96
N LEU A 340 13.92 13.53 -12.94
CA LEU A 340 13.41 13.52 -11.57
C LEU A 340 12.06 14.23 -11.40
N ASP A 341 11.87 15.36 -12.09
CA ASP A 341 10.63 16.12 -12.13
C ASP A 341 9.46 15.26 -12.66
N ILE A 342 9.66 14.60 -13.80
CA ILE A 342 8.68 13.68 -14.39
C ILE A 342 8.45 12.49 -13.45
N ALA A 343 9.51 11.93 -12.86
CA ALA A 343 9.40 10.79 -11.94
C ALA A 343 8.57 11.16 -10.70
N ILE A 344 8.78 12.35 -10.14
CA ILE A 344 8.03 12.86 -9.00
C ILE A 344 6.56 13.07 -9.37
N GLU A 345 6.27 13.66 -10.55
CA GLU A 345 4.90 13.84 -11.02
C GLU A 345 4.18 12.50 -11.21
N ASN A 346 4.85 11.52 -11.82
CA ASN A 346 4.32 10.16 -11.99
C ASN A 346 4.04 9.49 -10.64
N LEU A 347 4.99 9.57 -9.70
CA LEU A 347 4.87 8.98 -8.36
C LEU A 347 3.77 9.65 -7.54
N VAL A 348 3.60 10.97 -7.64
CA VAL A 348 2.42 11.63 -7.06
C VAL A 348 1.16 11.09 -7.77
N GLY A 349 1.17 11.02 -9.09
CA GLY A 349 0.05 10.52 -9.88
C GLY A 349 -1.19 11.42 -9.81
N ASP A 350 -2.19 11.06 -10.59
CA ASP A 350 -3.47 11.78 -10.65
C ASP A 350 -4.55 11.00 -9.89
N GLU A 351 -5.10 11.60 -8.83
CA GLU A 351 -6.17 11.01 -8.01
C GLU A 351 -7.50 10.91 -8.78
N LEU A 352 -7.67 11.79 -9.77
CA LEU A 352 -8.87 11.89 -10.58
C LEU A 352 -8.88 10.93 -11.76
N ALA A 353 -7.73 10.31 -12.08
CA ALA A 353 -7.60 9.35 -13.17
C ALA A 353 -8.45 8.09 -12.94
N SER A 354 -8.80 7.79 -11.69
CA SER A 354 -9.72 6.68 -11.37
C SER A 354 -11.19 7.00 -11.66
N LEU A 355 -11.57 8.29 -11.76
CA LEU A 355 -12.96 8.69 -11.93
C LEU A 355 -13.46 8.36 -13.33
N THR A 356 -14.67 7.84 -13.42
CA THR A 356 -15.34 7.57 -14.68
C THR A 356 -15.78 8.86 -15.40
N PRO A 357 -15.94 8.86 -16.74
CA PRO A 357 -16.42 10.02 -17.49
C PRO A 357 -17.84 10.47 -17.12
N THR A 358 -18.66 9.53 -16.64
CA THR A 358 -19.95 9.82 -16.00
C THR A 358 -19.81 9.48 -14.53
N ILE A 359 -20.21 10.37 -13.62
CA ILE A 359 -20.14 10.15 -12.18
C ILE A 359 -21.53 10.16 -11.55
N ASN A 360 -21.75 9.19 -10.68
CA ASN A 360 -22.97 9.05 -9.91
C ASN A 360 -22.80 9.81 -8.58
N LEU A 361 -23.67 10.78 -8.33
CA LEU A 361 -23.58 11.65 -7.17
C LEU A 361 -24.40 11.11 -6.01
N ASP A 362 -23.74 10.94 -4.87
CA ASP A 362 -24.42 10.67 -3.60
C ASP A 362 -25.09 11.95 -3.05
N HIS A 363 -26.11 11.78 -2.22
CA HIS A 363 -26.84 12.89 -1.55
C HIS A 363 -25.91 13.86 -0.82
N THR A 364 -24.81 13.37 -0.24
CA THR A 364 -23.84 14.23 0.45
C THR A 364 -23.15 15.21 -0.50
N ILE A 365 -22.83 14.80 -1.72
CA ILE A 365 -22.24 15.69 -2.73
C ILE A 365 -23.28 16.68 -3.24
N LEU A 366 -24.54 16.25 -3.41
CA LEU A 366 -25.63 17.15 -3.78
C LEU A 366 -25.83 18.25 -2.73
N ILE A 367 -25.72 17.92 -1.44
CA ILE A 367 -25.74 18.89 -0.34
C ILE A 367 -24.53 19.82 -0.38
N ASP A 368 -23.33 19.27 -0.57
CA ASP A 368 -22.10 20.05 -0.66
C ASP A 368 -22.17 21.09 -1.80
N LEU A 369 -22.81 20.73 -2.91
CA LEU A 369 -23.00 21.59 -4.09
C LEU A 369 -24.03 22.70 -3.92
N ILE A 370 -24.83 22.71 -2.87
CA ILE A 370 -25.86 23.74 -2.67
C ILE A 370 -25.76 24.45 -1.33
N SER A 371 -24.94 23.94 -0.41
CA SER A 371 -24.77 24.50 0.94
C SER A 371 -24.38 25.98 0.88
N ASP A 372 -24.98 26.79 1.75
CA ASP A 372 -24.57 28.19 1.92
C ASP A 372 -23.09 28.31 2.32
N LEU A 373 -22.55 27.30 3.04
CA LEU A 373 -21.12 27.25 3.37
C LEU A 373 -20.25 27.26 2.12
N THR A 374 -20.64 26.53 1.08
CA THR A 374 -19.89 26.42 -0.19
C THR A 374 -19.99 27.69 -1.02
N HIS A 375 -21.09 28.45 -0.92
CA HIS A 375 -21.43 29.49 -1.89
C HIS A 375 -21.39 30.93 -1.36
N LEU A 376 -21.24 31.13 -0.05
CA LEU A 376 -21.28 32.44 0.61
C LEU A 376 -20.04 32.69 1.48
N ASN A 377 -19.67 33.96 1.65
CA ASN A 377 -18.66 34.38 2.62
C ASN A 377 -19.31 34.64 3.98
N LEU A 378 -19.38 33.59 4.80
CA LEU A 378 -20.10 33.63 6.08
C LEU A 378 -19.18 34.06 7.21
N LYS A 379 -19.76 34.68 8.25
CA LYS A 379 -19.06 34.94 9.50
C LYS A 379 -19.51 33.90 10.54
N PRO A 380 -18.59 33.21 11.23
CA PRO A 380 -18.95 32.31 12.31
C PRO A 380 -19.78 33.04 13.37
N GLN A 381 -20.85 32.41 13.85
CA GLN A 381 -21.75 33.00 14.85
C GLN A 381 -21.70 32.22 16.17
N PRO A 382 -21.86 32.88 17.34
CA PRO A 382 -21.71 32.21 18.64
C PRO A 382 -22.72 31.09 18.93
N TRP A 383 -23.92 31.15 18.35
CA TRP A 383 -24.95 30.12 18.50
C TRP A 383 -24.75 28.90 17.59
N GLN A 384 -23.81 28.96 16.65
CA GLN A 384 -23.51 27.85 15.76
C GLN A 384 -22.66 26.80 16.46
N SER A 385 -22.87 25.54 16.10
CA SER A 385 -22.05 24.43 16.62
C SER A 385 -20.57 24.67 16.31
N ARG A 386 -19.69 24.08 17.11
CA ARG A 386 -18.24 24.14 16.85
C ARG A 386 -17.90 23.62 15.46
N THR A 387 -18.56 22.57 15.01
CA THR A 387 -18.39 21.98 13.67
C THR A 387 -18.74 22.97 12.57
N THR A 388 -19.90 23.63 12.66
CA THR A 388 -20.31 24.63 11.65
C THR A 388 -19.34 25.81 11.61
N ARG A 389 -18.93 26.34 12.78
CA ARG A 389 -17.93 27.43 12.85
C ARG A 389 -16.61 27.01 12.22
N THR A 390 -16.13 25.81 12.50
CA THR A 390 -14.90 25.26 11.91
C THR A 390 -15.02 25.15 10.39
N GLN A 391 -16.16 24.69 9.86
CA GLN A 391 -16.39 24.62 8.41
C GLN A 391 -16.37 26.02 7.76
N ILE A 392 -16.94 27.04 8.41
CA ILE A 392 -16.90 28.43 7.93
C ILE A 392 -15.45 28.95 7.92
N ASP A 393 -14.71 28.73 8.99
CA ASP A 393 -13.32 29.17 9.10
C ASP A 393 -12.42 28.49 8.04
N GLU A 394 -12.61 27.19 7.82
CA GLU A 394 -11.92 26.43 6.77
C GLU A 394 -12.20 27.00 5.37
N GLU A 395 -13.45 27.40 5.11
CA GLU A 395 -13.85 27.97 3.82
C GLU A 395 -13.26 29.34 3.57
N ASN A 396 -13.34 30.20 4.58
CA ASN A 396 -12.82 31.54 4.52
C ASN A 396 -11.28 31.58 4.46
N ALA A 397 -10.60 30.55 4.99
CA ALA A 397 -9.14 30.45 4.93
C ALA A 397 -8.60 30.28 3.49
N HIS A 398 -9.45 29.86 2.55
CA HIS A 398 -9.06 29.60 1.17
C HIS A 398 -9.71 30.60 0.21
N LYS A 399 -8.89 31.31 -0.57
CA LYS A 399 -9.39 32.18 -1.63
C LYS A 399 -10.21 31.35 -2.64
N GLY A 400 -11.50 31.68 -2.78
CA GLY A 400 -12.42 30.96 -3.64
C GLY A 400 -13.19 29.81 -2.97
N GLY A 401 -13.03 29.62 -1.65
CA GLY A 401 -13.65 28.53 -0.87
C GLY A 401 -12.92 27.19 -1.02
N LEU A 402 -12.80 26.42 0.08
CA LEU A 402 -12.15 25.11 0.03
C LEU A 402 -12.99 24.10 -0.76
N MET A 403 -14.32 24.04 -0.52
CA MET A 403 -15.19 23.06 -1.18
C MET A 403 -15.17 23.24 -2.70
N ALA A 404 -15.36 24.46 -3.21
CA ALA A 404 -15.32 24.72 -4.66
C ALA A 404 -13.98 24.27 -5.29
N ARG A 405 -12.85 24.58 -4.62
CA ARG A 405 -11.51 24.18 -5.06
C ARG A 405 -11.30 22.66 -5.06
N MET A 406 -11.91 21.94 -4.14
CA MET A 406 -11.75 20.49 -4.01
C MET A 406 -12.74 19.72 -4.90
N LEU A 407 -13.98 20.19 -4.98
CA LEU A 407 -15.08 19.49 -5.63
C LEU A 407 -15.13 19.75 -7.14
N TYR A 408 -14.96 20.98 -7.60
CA TYR A 408 -15.08 21.26 -9.04
C TYR A 408 -14.09 20.48 -9.92
N PRO A 409 -12.81 20.27 -9.56
CA PRO A 409 -11.93 19.41 -10.34
C PRO A 409 -12.42 17.97 -10.47
N VAL A 410 -13.12 17.44 -9.45
CA VAL A 410 -13.73 16.10 -9.47
C VAL A 410 -14.90 16.04 -10.44
N LEU A 411 -15.67 17.13 -10.56
CA LEU A 411 -16.89 17.20 -11.37
C LEU A 411 -16.67 17.71 -12.80
N ALA A 412 -15.61 18.47 -13.02
CA ALA A 412 -15.29 19.09 -14.30
C ALA A 412 -15.12 18.06 -15.42
N ASP A 413 -15.57 18.43 -16.62
CA ASP A 413 -15.48 17.64 -17.86
C ASP A 413 -16.16 16.26 -17.78
N ARG A 414 -17.11 16.09 -16.85
CA ARG A 414 -17.82 14.84 -16.61
C ARG A 414 -19.33 15.02 -16.68
N LYS A 415 -20.01 13.96 -17.10
CA LYS A 415 -21.46 13.87 -17.00
C LYS A 415 -21.84 13.59 -15.55
N LEU A 416 -22.72 14.41 -14.99
CA LEU A 416 -23.18 14.27 -13.61
C LEU A 416 -24.57 13.66 -13.59
N VAL A 417 -24.72 12.55 -12.87
CA VAL A 417 -26.00 11.85 -12.72
C VAL A 417 -26.32 11.59 -11.25
N CYS A 418 -27.61 11.49 -10.92
CA CYS A 418 -28.08 10.92 -9.66
C CYS A 418 -29.34 10.08 -9.92
N THR A 419 -29.66 9.14 -9.04
CA THR A 419 -30.90 8.36 -9.16
C THR A 419 -32.13 9.18 -8.80
N ARG A 420 -33.31 8.74 -9.25
CA ARG A 420 -34.61 9.32 -8.92
C ARG A 420 -34.82 9.40 -7.41
N GLU A 421 -34.57 8.31 -6.70
CA GLU A 421 -34.77 8.23 -5.25
C GLU A 421 -33.76 9.09 -4.47
N ALA A 422 -32.56 9.33 -5.04
CA ALA A 422 -31.62 10.29 -4.49
C ALA A 422 -32.13 11.73 -4.64
N ALA A 423 -32.66 12.06 -5.81
CA ALA A 423 -33.26 13.37 -6.09
C ALA A 423 -34.49 13.64 -5.21
N ASP A 424 -35.40 12.67 -5.07
CA ASP A 424 -36.55 12.72 -4.17
C ASP A 424 -36.11 13.03 -2.73
N HIS A 425 -35.22 12.19 -2.19
CA HIS A 425 -34.76 12.33 -0.83
C HIS A 425 -34.01 13.64 -0.59
N PHE A 426 -33.23 14.10 -1.58
CA PHE A 426 -32.55 15.39 -1.53
C PHE A 426 -33.55 16.55 -1.38
N HIS A 427 -34.64 16.56 -2.15
CA HIS A 427 -35.68 17.59 -2.04
C HIS A 427 -36.47 17.51 -0.72
N GLU A 428 -36.76 16.31 -0.22
CA GLU A 428 -37.35 16.13 1.13
C GLU A 428 -36.48 16.76 2.23
N VAL A 429 -35.17 16.51 2.17
CA VAL A 429 -34.19 17.08 3.11
C VAL A 429 -34.18 18.60 3.00
N LEU A 430 -34.11 19.16 1.79
CA LEU A 430 -34.12 20.61 1.58
C LEU A 430 -35.39 21.30 2.08
N GLN A 431 -36.55 20.68 1.89
CA GLN A 431 -37.81 21.22 2.40
C GLN A 431 -37.76 21.34 3.92
N THR A 432 -37.19 20.33 4.58
CA THR A 432 -37.15 20.23 6.04
C THR A 432 -36.06 21.11 6.67
N VAL A 433 -34.85 21.15 6.09
CA VAL A 433 -33.66 21.71 6.75
C VAL A 433 -32.78 22.62 5.86
N GLY A 434 -33.24 23.03 4.67
CA GLY A 434 -32.52 24.01 3.83
C GLY A 434 -32.88 25.46 4.16
N THR A 435 -31.95 26.40 3.98
CA THR A 435 -32.25 27.83 3.92
C THR A 435 -33.01 28.17 2.62
N GLU A 436 -33.49 29.41 2.48
CA GLU A 436 -34.15 29.85 1.25
C GLU A 436 -33.22 29.74 0.02
N THR A 437 -31.98 30.22 0.17
CA THR A 437 -30.94 30.15 -0.86
C THR A 437 -30.48 28.72 -1.16
N GLU A 438 -30.35 27.85 -0.15
CA GLU A 438 -30.04 26.44 -0.33
C GLU A 438 -31.15 25.70 -1.08
N ARG A 439 -32.43 25.97 -0.76
CA ARG A 439 -33.57 25.39 -1.47
C ARG A 439 -33.62 25.86 -2.92
N GLU A 440 -33.34 27.13 -3.17
CA GLU A 440 -33.31 27.68 -4.52
C GLU A 440 -32.20 27.03 -5.36
N ARG A 441 -30.96 26.98 -4.84
CA ARG A 441 -29.86 26.24 -5.49
C ARG A 441 -30.19 24.77 -5.69
N GLY A 442 -30.84 24.12 -4.73
CA GLY A 442 -31.31 22.74 -4.85
C GLY A 442 -32.28 22.52 -6.01
N ARG A 443 -33.27 23.40 -6.17
CA ARG A 443 -34.24 23.36 -7.30
C ARG A 443 -33.58 23.56 -8.65
N LEU A 444 -32.55 24.40 -8.71
CA LEU A 444 -31.78 24.65 -9.94
C LEU A 444 -30.82 23.49 -10.25
N LEU A 445 -30.14 22.93 -9.24
CA LEU A 445 -29.21 21.83 -9.41
C LEU A 445 -29.93 20.56 -9.86
N ILE A 446 -31.08 20.27 -9.26
CA ILE A 446 -31.91 19.09 -9.56
C ILE A 446 -33.34 19.57 -9.85
N PRO A 447 -33.64 19.91 -11.12
CA PRO A 447 -34.96 20.38 -11.53
C PRO A 447 -36.05 19.32 -11.27
N TRP A 448 -36.87 19.58 -10.24
CA TRP A 448 -37.89 18.62 -9.78
C TRP A 448 -39.32 19.08 -9.97
N SER A 449 -39.57 20.40 -9.89
CA SER A 449 -40.88 20.99 -10.20
C SER A 449 -41.02 21.28 -11.69
N ASN A 450 -42.25 21.20 -12.22
CA ASN A 450 -42.56 21.50 -13.62
C ASN A 450 -41.95 22.84 -14.08
N ASP A 451 -42.08 23.90 -13.28
CA ASP A 451 -41.55 25.23 -13.59
C ASP A 451 -40.02 25.25 -13.78
N ALA A 452 -39.29 24.42 -13.03
CA ALA A 452 -37.83 24.34 -13.12
C ALA A 452 -37.38 23.40 -14.25
N GLN A 453 -38.20 22.40 -14.60
CA GLN A 453 -37.95 21.48 -15.71
C GLN A 453 -38.14 22.14 -17.08
N GLU A 454 -38.99 23.17 -17.16
CA GLU A 454 -39.20 23.96 -18.38
C GLU A 454 -38.09 24.99 -18.63
N MET A 455 -37.24 25.27 -17.63
CA MET A 455 -36.10 26.19 -17.79
C MET A 455 -34.98 25.56 -18.62
N SER A 456 -34.42 26.34 -19.56
CA SER A 456 -33.21 25.92 -20.28
C SER A 456 -32.01 25.78 -19.33
N SER A 457 -31.10 24.86 -19.63
CA SER A 457 -29.89 24.65 -18.82
C SER A 457 -29.01 25.89 -18.68
N ASP A 458 -28.97 26.75 -19.71
CA ASP A 458 -28.22 28.01 -19.68
C ASP A 458 -28.82 28.99 -18.66
N LEU A 459 -30.15 29.12 -18.64
CA LEU A 459 -30.86 29.96 -17.69
C LEU A 459 -30.73 29.44 -16.25
N ILE A 460 -30.80 28.11 -16.06
CA ILE A 460 -30.55 27.48 -14.77
C ILE A 460 -29.16 27.84 -14.26
N ARG A 461 -28.14 27.73 -15.12
CA ARG A 461 -26.76 28.06 -14.77
C ARG A 461 -26.59 29.54 -14.43
N GLU A 462 -27.16 30.44 -15.22
CA GLU A 462 -27.12 31.88 -14.97
C GLU A 462 -27.74 32.18 -13.60
N ARG A 463 -28.93 31.65 -13.32
CA ARG A 463 -29.58 31.84 -12.02
C ARG A 463 -28.79 31.21 -10.87
N PHE A 464 -28.18 30.05 -11.07
CA PHE A 464 -27.32 29.43 -10.06
C PHE A 464 -26.10 30.32 -9.75
N GLN A 465 -25.50 30.93 -10.77
CA GLN A 465 -24.35 31.84 -10.63
C GLN A 465 -24.70 33.07 -9.79
N GLU A 466 -25.93 33.59 -9.88
CA GLU A 466 -26.40 34.72 -9.05
C GLU A 466 -26.48 34.36 -7.56
N LEU A 467 -26.63 33.08 -7.23
CA LEU A 467 -26.76 32.56 -5.86
C LEU A 467 -25.41 32.18 -5.23
N THR A 468 -24.30 32.48 -5.89
CA THR A 468 -22.96 32.20 -5.37
C THR A 468 -21.98 33.36 -5.58
N VAL A 469 -21.10 33.56 -4.59
CA VAL A 469 -20.01 34.55 -4.69
C VAL A 469 -18.81 34.05 -5.51
N TYR A 470 -18.82 32.78 -5.91
CA TYR A 470 -17.73 32.12 -6.64
C TYR A 470 -18.10 31.88 -8.09
N THR A 471 -17.13 32.00 -8.99
CA THR A 471 -17.35 31.72 -10.41
C THR A 471 -17.54 30.22 -10.61
N LEU A 472 -18.67 29.83 -11.21
CA LEU A 472 -18.95 28.46 -11.62
C LEU A 472 -18.09 28.11 -12.83
N PRO A 473 -17.33 27.00 -12.80
CA PRO A 473 -16.61 26.54 -13.98
C PRO A 473 -17.58 26.18 -15.11
N SER A 474 -17.25 26.62 -16.33
CA SER A 474 -18.08 26.37 -17.52
C SER A 474 -18.21 24.89 -17.87
N ASN A 475 -17.25 24.07 -17.43
CA ASN A 475 -17.17 22.65 -17.70
C ASN A 475 -17.72 21.75 -16.56
N VAL A 476 -18.35 22.33 -15.53
CA VAL A 476 -19.10 21.56 -14.53
C VAL A 476 -20.57 21.53 -14.93
N GLN A 477 -21.16 20.35 -15.07
CA GLN A 477 -22.56 20.19 -15.49
C GLN A 477 -23.53 20.72 -14.42
N ILE A 478 -24.37 21.68 -14.78
CA ILE A 478 -25.51 22.15 -13.99
C ILE A 478 -26.62 22.41 -15.02
N PRO A 479 -27.81 21.79 -14.89
CA PRO A 479 -28.26 20.89 -13.82
C PRO A 479 -27.68 19.46 -13.89
N VAL A 480 -27.79 18.71 -12.78
CA VAL A 480 -27.48 17.27 -12.71
C VAL A 480 -28.59 16.46 -13.38
N THR A 481 -28.22 15.41 -14.12
CA THR A 481 -29.20 14.55 -14.79
C THR A 481 -29.78 13.52 -13.81
N VAL A 482 -31.10 13.47 -13.68
CA VAL A 482 -31.78 12.45 -12.87
C VAL A 482 -32.03 11.20 -13.72
N ILE A 483 -31.60 10.05 -13.23
CA ILE A 483 -31.85 8.74 -13.84
C ILE A 483 -33.11 8.15 -13.23
N ASP A 484 -34.09 7.87 -14.10
CA ASP A 484 -35.41 7.38 -13.72
C ASP A 484 -35.49 5.85 -13.84
N GLU A 485 -34.59 5.18 -13.12
CA GLU A 485 -34.52 3.71 -13.06
C GLU A 485 -34.71 3.28 -11.60
N PRO A 486 -35.73 2.48 -11.27
CA PRO A 486 -35.96 2.03 -9.90
C PRO A 486 -34.93 0.98 -9.48
N TRP A 487 -34.44 1.10 -8.25
CA TRP A 487 -33.47 0.16 -7.68
C TRP A 487 -33.97 -0.46 -6.38
N ASP A 488 -34.94 -1.36 -6.51
CA ASP A 488 -35.42 -2.24 -5.45
C ASP A 488 -34.78 -3.64 -5.51
N MET A 489 -35.21 -4.55 -4.64
CA MET A 489 -34.67 -5.90 -4.59
C MET A 489 -34.96 -6.73 -5.85
N GLU A 490 -36.06 -6.45 -6.56
CA GLU A 490 -36.40 -7.13 -7.81
C GLU A 490 -35.45 -6.67 -8.93
N ALA A 491 -35.22 -5.35 -9.04
CA ALA A 491 -34.25 -4.77 -9.96
C ALA A 491 -32.82 -5.31 -9.73
N ILE A 492 -32.39 -5.40 -8.46
CA ILE A 492 -31.08 -5.97 -8.10
C ILE A 492 -30.98 -7.44 -8.54
N THR A 493 -32.02 -8.23 -8.29
CA THR A 493 -32.05 -9.64 -8.72
C THR A 493 -32.01 -9.76 -10.25
N GLY A 494 -32.74 -8.89 -10.95
CA GLY A 494 -32.71 -8.78 -12.41
C GLY A 494 -31.31 -8.44 -12.93
N ALA A 495 -30.65 -7.43 -12.36
CA ALA A 495 -29.29 -7.02 -12.73
C ALA A 495 -28.24 -8.12 -12.51
N ILE A 496 -28.39 -8.92 -11.45
CA ILE A 496 -27.53 -10.10 -11.22
C ILE A 496 -27.76 -11.15 -12.31
N SER A 497 -29.02 -11.42 -12.68
CA SER A 497 -29.33 -12.39 -13.74
C SER A 497 -28.78 -11.96 -15.12
N GLN A 498 -28.67 -10.65 -15.34
CA GLN A 498 -28.10 -10.04 -16.56
C GLN A 498 -26.57 -9.91 -16.52
N GLY A 499 -25.94 -10.19 -15.37
CA GLY A 499 -24.49 -10.12 -15.19
C GLY A 499 -23.95 -8.69 -15.02
N THR A 500 -24.80 -7.68 -14.83
CA THR A 500 -24.36 -6.29 -14.56
C THR A 500 -24.00 -6.09 -13.09
N LEU A 501 -24.56 -6.90 -12.19
CA LEU A 501 -24.16 -6.99 -10.79
C LEU A 501 -23.62 -8.39 -10.43
N PRO A 502 -22.61 -8.48 -9.55
CA PRO A 502 -22.16 -9.76 -8.99
C PRO A 502 -23.15 -10.26 -7.92
N GLN A 503 -23.09 -11.56 -7.60
CA GLN A 503 -24.01 -12.17 -6.63
C GLN A 503 -23.94 -11.53 -5.24
N VAL A 504 -22.73 -11.14 -4.79
CA VAL A 504 -22.50 -10.45 -3.52
C VAL A 504 -23.28 -9.14 -3.40
N ALA A 505 -23.69 -8.50 -4.51
CA ALA A 505 -24.49 -7.27 -4.47
C ALA A 505 -25.84 -7.48 -3.77
N HIS A 506 -26.45 -8.66 -3.93
CA HIS A 506 -27.69 -9.01 -3.24
C HIS A 506 -27.50 -9.09 -1.72
N ASP A 507 -26.41 -9.73 -1.28
CA ASP A 507 -26.11 -9.88 0.15
C ASP A 507 -25.72 -8.53 0.78
N VAL A 508 -25.03 -7.66 0.03
CA VAL A 508 -24.76 -6.27 0.43
C VAL A 508 -26.06 -5.47 0.54
N ALA A 509 -26.98 -5.58 -0.42
CA ALA A 509 -28.27 -4.91 -0.39
C ALA A 509 -29.05 -5.28 0.88
N LEU A 510 -29.17 -6.58 1.18
CA LEU A 510 -29.84 -7.08 2.37
C LEU A 510 -29.13 -6.69 3.68
N GLY A 511 -27.81 -6.80 3.73
CA GLY A 511 -27.01 -6.56 4.93
C GLY A 511 -26.79 -5.08 5.27
N SER A 512 -26.94 -4.18 4.30
CA SER A 512 -26.67 -2.75 4.47
C SER A 512 -27.71 -1.98 5.28
N ALA A 513 -28.94 -2.51 5.37
CA ALA A 513 -30.11 -1.79 5.90
C ALA A 513 -30.28 -0.38 5.29
N PHE A 514 -29.82 -0.17 4.06
CA PHE A 514 -29.93 1.12 3.40
C PHE A 514 -31.39 1.51 3.18
N LYS A 515 -31.70 2.79 3.41
CA LYS A 515 -32.94 3.39 2.90
C LYS A 515 -32.93 3.33 1.37
N SER A 516 -34.12 3.35 0.76
CA SER A 516 -34.31 3.29 -0.70
C SER A 516 -33.38 4.21 -1.49
N SER A 517 -33.17 5.46 -1.04
CA SER A 517 -32.26 6.39 -1.71
C SER A 517 -30.80 5.93 -1.72
N LYS A 518 -30.22 5.53 -0.58
CA LYS A 518 -28.84 5.00 -0.53
C LYS A 518 -28.70 3.70 -1.32
N LEU A 519 -29.69 2.82 -1.22
CA LEU A 519 -29.68 1.56 -1.97
C LEU A 519 -29.61 1.84 -3.48
N SER A 520 -30.46 2.74 -3.98
CA SER A 520 -30.49 3.10 -5.41
C SER A 520 -29.16 3.66 -5.89
N ILE A 521 -28.57 4.60 -5.16
CA ILE A 521 -27.31 5.25 -5.53
C ILE A 521 -26.21 4.21 -5.72
N PHE A 522 -25.99 3.35 -4.72
CA PHE A 522 -24.87 2.42 -4.78
C PHE A 522 -25.11 1.26 -5.74
N MET A 523 -26.34 0.76 -5.85
CA MET A 523 -26.65 -0.35 -6.77
C MET A 523 -26.61 0.11 -8.22
N TYR A 524 -27.15 1.29 -8.53
CA TYR A 524 -27.00 1.91 -9.85
C TYR A 524 -25.54 2.13 -10.22
N GLY A 525 -24.77 2.79 -9.33
CA GLY A 525 -23.35 3.06 -9.58
C GLY A 525 -22.56 1.78 -9.82
N TRP A 526 -22.85 0.72 -9.06
CA TRP A 526 -22.22 -0.59 -9.23
C TRP A 526 -22.60 -1.24 -10.57
N ALA A 527 -23.88 -1.33 -10.88
CA ALA A 527 -24.38 -2.01 -12.07
C ALA A 527 -23.97 -1.31 -13.36
N ALA A 528 -23.93 0.02 -13.37
CA ALA A 528 -23.50 0.83 -14.50
C ALA A 528 -21.97 0.97 -14.61
N GLY A 529 -21.20 0.41 -13.65
CA GLY A 529 -19.75 0.53 -13.62
C GLY A 529 -19.27 1.98 -13.46
N LEU A 530 -20.05 2.82 -12.77
CA LEU A 530 -19.76 4.24 -12.56
C LEU A 530 -19.09 4.46 -11.20
N THR A 531 -18.17 5.43 -11.15
CA THR A 531 -17.69 5.93 -9.86
C THR A 531 -18.80 6.68 -9.14
N THR A 532 -19.12 6.23 -7.94
CA THR A 532 -20.01 6.95 -7.03
C THR A 532 -19.20 7.89 -6.15
N VAL A 533 -19.49 9.19 -6.22
CA VAL A 533 -18.78 10.22 -5.45
C VAL A 533 -19.59 10.54 -4.19
N THR A 534 -18.94 10.53 -3.03
CA THR A 534 -19.58 10.78 -1.72
C THR A 534 -18.64 11.54 -0.78
N SER A 535 -19.21 12.35 0.11
CA SER A 535 -18.49 12.98 1.23
C SER A 535 -18.70 12.23 2.55
N ASN A 536 -19.47 11.13 2.52
CA ASN A 536 -19.66 10.27 3.68
C ASN A 536 -18.41 9.41 3.92
N LYS A 537 -17.70 9.69 5.01
CA LYS A 537 -16.42 9.02 5.32
C LYS A 537 -16.53 7.53 5.62
N GLU A 538 -17.69 7.09 6.09
CA GLU A 538 -17.89 5.73 6.59
C GLU A 538 -18.39 4.78 5.49
N VAL A 539 -19.17 5.29 4.54
CA VAL A 539 -19.92 4.44 3.59
C VAL A 539 -19.01 3.57 2.72
N ARG A 540 -17.86 4.10 2.29
CA ARG A 540 -16.85 3.33 1.55
C ARG A 540 -16.31 2.16 2.37
N GLY A 541 -16.03 2.37 3.66
CA GLY A 541 -15.54 1.33 4.56
C GLY A 541 -16.59 0.28 4.91
N GLN A 542 -17.84 0.72 5.11
CA GLN A 542 -18.98 -0.17 5.38
C GLN A 542 -19.28 -1.08 4.19
N ILE A 543 -19.44 -0.50 2.99
CA ILE A 543 -19.66 -1.27 1.76
C ILE A 543 -18.49 -2.23 1.52
N ARG A 544 -17.25 -1.77 1.70
CA ARG A 544 -16.08 -2.65 1.58
C ARG A 544 -16.16 -3.84 2.52
N THR A 545 -16.52 -3.59 3.78
CA THR A 545 -16.66 -4.65 4.79
C THR A 545 -17.76 -5.64 4.39
N TRP A 546 -18.91 -5.17 3.92
CA TRP A 546 -19.99 -6.06 3.49
C TRP A 546 -19.62 -6.89 2.27
N VAL A 547 -18.99 -6.30 1.26
CA VAL A 547 -18.52 -7.05 0.07
C VAL A 547 -17.51 -8.12 0.50
N GLU A 548 -16.49 -7.77 1.30
CA GLU A 548 -15.48 -8.75 1.72
C GLU A 548 -16.01 -9.82 2.68
N THR A 549 -17.06 -9.52 3.44
CA THR A 549 -17.68 -10.48 4.37
C THR A 549 -18.60 -11.47 3.64
N HIS A 550 -19.32 -11.02 2.61
CA HIS A 550 -20.36 -11.82 1.95
C HIS A 550 -19.94 -12.40 0.60
N ARG A 551 -18.77 -12.01 0.06
CA ARG A 551 -18.26 -12.60 -1.19
C ARG A 551 -18.16 -14.12 -1.07
N LYS A 552 -18.64 -14.81 -2.10
CA LYS A 552 -18.63 -16.27 -2.25
C LYS A 552 -17.48 -16.71 -3.12
N HIS A 553 -17.02 -15.82 -4.01
CA HIS A 553 -15.90 -16.07 -4.90
C HIS A 553 -14.84 -14.96 -4.79
N ASP A 554 -13.61 -15.29 -5.17
CA ASP A 554 -12.47 -14.36 -5.13
C ASP A 554 -12.51 -13.31 -6.25
N GLU A 555 -13.25 -13.59 -7.32
CA GLU A 555 -13.41 -12.71 -8.49
C GLU A 555 -14.48 -11.63 -8.28
N GLU A 556 -15.32 -11.75 -7.24
CA GLU A 556 -16.38 -10.78 -6.99
C GLU A 556 -15.81 -9.42 -6.57
N ILE A 557 -16.15 -8.39 -7.34
CA ILE A 557 -15.71 -7.01 -7.13
C ILE A 557 -16.83 -6.17 -6.53
N GLY A 558 -16.48 -5.21 -5.67
CA GLY A 558 -17.42 -4.22 -5.13
C GLY A 558 -17.59 -2.99 -6.03
N PRO A 559 -18.48 -2.06 -5.65
CA PRO A 559 -18.69 -0.81 -6.38
C PRO A 559 -17.50 0.14 -6.24
N GLN A 560 -17.26 0.94 -7.26
CA GLN A 560 -16.26 2.00 -7.22
C GLN A 560 -16.80 3.23 -6.47
N ILE A 561 -16.20 3.55 -5.34
CA ILE A 561 -16.61 4.68 -4.50
C ILE A 561 -15.43 5.62 -4.30
N TRP A 562 -15.58 6.85 -4.76
CA TRP A 562 -14.61 7.91 -4.55
C TRP A 562 -15.08 8.84 -3.43
N ARG A 563 -14.20 9.09 -2.46
CA ARG A 563 -14.51 9.87 -1.26
C ARG A 563 -13.91 11.26 -1.35
N LEU A 564 -14.74 12.28 -1.18
CA LEU A 564 -14.29 13.63 -0.88
C LEU A 564 -13.96 13.76 0.62
N GLU A 565 -12.78 14.29 0.94
CA GLU A 565 -12.33 14.43 2.34
C GLU A 565 -13.04 15.55 3.12
N VAL A 566 -13.64 16.48 2.39
CA VAL A 566 -14.33 17.67 2.87
C VAL A 566 -15.83 17.47 2.72
N THR A 567 -16.62 17.95 3.68
CA THR A 567 -18.09 17.91 3.65
C THR A 567 -18.69 19.17 4.28
N ARG A 568 -19.89 19.55 3.86
CA ARG A 568 -20.61 20.75 4.30
C ARG A 568 -22.00 20.37 4.77
N ASN A 569 -22.43 21.06 5.82
CA ASN A 569 -23.78 20.92 6.34
C ASN A 569 -24.70 22.00 5.77
N LEU A 570 -26.00 21.77 5.84
CA LEU A 570 -27.00 22.80 5.60
C LEU A 570 -27.10 23.74 6.80
N LEU A 571 -27.35 25.02 6.54
CA LEU A 571 -27.31 26.04 7.59
C LEU A 571 -28.65 26.31 8.28
N ALA A 572 -29.80 25.79 7.82
CA ALA A 572 -31.09 26.28 8.31
C ALA A 572 -31.26 26.27 9.85
N LYS A 573 -30.80 25.22 10.53
CA LYS A 573 -30.87 25.12 12.00
C LYS A 573 -29.89 26.04 12.74
N ALA A 574 -28.89 26.55 12.04
CA ALA A 574 -27.77 27.33 12.56
C ALA A 574 -27.74 28.78 12.00
N ALA A 575 -28.63 29.10 11.06
CA ALA A 575 -28.74 30.40 10.41
C ALA A 575 -29.25 31.47 11.38
N GLN A 576 -30.07 31.09 12.35
CA GLN A 576 -30.58 31.95 13.40
C GLN A 576 -30.35 31.31 14.78
N PRO A 577 -30.20 32.11 15.84
CA PRO A 577 -30.15 31.59 17.20
C PRO A 577 -31.44 30.84 17.53
N ARG A 578 -31.31 29.77 18.33
CA ARG A 578 -32.48 29.06 18.86
C ARG A 578 -33.29 30.00 19.74
N GLU A 579 -34.61 29.80 19.77
CA GLU A 579 -35.49 30.57 20.65
C GLU A 579 -35.01 30.45 22.11
N GLY A 580 -34.79 31.59 22.76
CA GLY A 580 -34.23 31.66 24.12
C GLY A 580 -32.70 31.57 24.23
N TRP A 581 -31.96 31.55 23.12
CA TRP A 581 -30.51 31.65 23.16
C TRP A 581 -30.06 32.99 23.75
N GLN A 582 -29.20 32.93 24.77
CA GLN A 582 -28.59 34.10 25.39
C GLN A 582 -27.08 34.04 25.14
N GLU A 583 -26.53 35.15 24.67
CA GLU A 583 -25.09 35.32 24.53
C GLU A 583 -24.46 35.33 25.93
N LYS A 584 -23.83 34.22 26.31
CA LYS A 584 -23.06 34.18 27.56
C LYS A 584 -21.71 34.83 27.29
N ASP A 585 -21.43 35.91 28.03
CA ASP A 585 -20.13 36.56 28.02
C ASP A 585 -19.01 35.52 28.23
N GLY A 586 -18.06 35.50 27.30
CA GLY A 586 -17.19 34.37 26.98
C GLY A 586 -16.52 33.66 28.17
N ALA A 587 -16.84 32.38 28.32
CA ALA A 587 -15.94 31.31 28.75
C ALA A 587 -16.67 29.97 28.55
N ASP A 588 -16.12 29.14 27.67
CA ASP A 588 -16.32 27.68 27.54
C ASP A 588 -17.65 27.11 28.06
N ALA A 589 -18.68 27.10 27.21
CA ALA A 589 -19.79 26.16 27.36
C ALA A 589 -19.36 24.81 26.75
N ASP A 590 -18.84 23.96 27.61
CA ASP A 590 -18.57 22.54 27.38
C ASP A 590 -19.88 21.85 26.94
N GLU A 591 -19.89 21.30 25.72
CA GLU A 591 -21.01 20.54 25.13
C GLU A 591 -21.09 19.17 25.82
N GLY A 592 -21.68 19.14 27.02
CA GLY A 592 -22.22 17.92 27.61
C GLY A 592 -23.68 17.72 27.19
N ASP A 593 -23.95 16.60 26.55
CA ASP A 593 -25.26 15.96 26.40
C ASP A 593 -26.32 16.66 25.52
N ALA A 594 -26.32 16.32 24.22
CA ALA A 594 -27.56 16.30 23.43
C ALA A 594 -27.48 15.33 22.22
N GLU A 595 -27.05 14.09 22.46
CA GLU A 595 -27.46 12.94 21.62
C GLU A 595 -28.31 12.00 22.49
N ARG A 596 -29.63 12.18 22.40
CA ARG A 596 -30.63 11.15 22.72
C ARG A 596 -31.71 11.17 21.66
#